data_AF-F3AIZ1-F1
#
_entry.id   AF-F3AIZ1-F1
#
_cell.length_a   1.000
_cell.length_b   1.000
_cell.length_c   1.000
_cell.angle_alpha   90.00
_cell.angle_beta   90.00
_cell.angle_gamma   90.00
#
_symmetry.space_group_name_H-M   'P 1'
#
loop_
_entity.id
_entity.type
_entity.pdbx_description
1 polymer ?
#
loop_
_entity_poly.entity_id
_entity_poly.type
_entity_poly.pdbx_seq_one_letter_code
_entity_poly.pdbx_strand_id
1 'polypeptide(L)'
;MNETEKRREELLAQARNLYGSGRTSNPAIHPRCQGAYHQLYEKEEALPRSTFVLRVCVSLILFLIFAGIDYEKTSVGTYDSAKIIEAITYQQPVGEFLK
;
A
#
# COMPACT_ATOMS: atom_id res chain seq x y z
N MET A 1 -53.00 -16.72 -14.83
CA MET A 1 -52.29 -15.54 -14.32
C MET A 1 -52.98 -14.30 -14.84
N ASN A 2 -53.35 -13.42 -13.93
CA ASN A 2 -53.98 -12.13 -14.25
C ASN A 2 -52.93 -11.18 -14.87
N GLU A 3 -53.35 -10.22 -15.69
CA GLU A 3 -52.46 -9.20 -16.29
C GLU A 3 -51.71 -8.39 -15.23
N THR A 4 -52.35 -8.17 -14.08
CA THR A 4 -51.70 -7.55 -12.91
C THR A 4 -50.56 -8.40 -12.34
N GLU A 5 -50.71 -9.73 -12.36
CA GLU A 5 -49.68 -10.66 -11.85
C GLU A 5 -48.48 -10.70 -12.79
N LYS A 6 -48.72 -10.72 -14.11
CA LYS A 6 -47.63 -10.64 -15.11
C LYS A 6 -46.85 -9.34 -14.98
N ARG A 7 -47.53 -8.20 -14.85
CA ARG A 7 -46.88 -6.90 -14.64
C ARG A 7 -46.05 -6.89 -13.36
N ARG A 8 -46.55 -7.49 -12.29
CA ARG A 8 -45.80 -7.60 -11.02
C ARG A 8 -44.54 -8.44 -11.19
N GLU A 9 -44.63 -9.55 -11.91
CA GLU A 9 -43.49 -10.43 -12.17
C GLU A 9 -42.43 -9.74 -13.03
N GLU A 10 -42.83 -9.03 -14.08
CA GLU A 10 -41.93 -8.24 -14.92
C GLU A 10 -41.22 -7.12 -14.16
N LEU A 11 -41.93 -6.40 -13.28
CA LEU A 11 -41.34 -5.37 -12.43
C LEU A 11 -40.34 -5.96 -11.43
N LEU A 12 -40.63 -7.13 -10.86
CA LEU A 12 -39.70 -7.83 -9.98
C LEU A 12 -38.46 -8.32 -10.73
N ALA A 13 -38.63 -8.81 -11.96
CA ALA A 13 -37.50 -9.21 -12.81
C ALA A 13 -36.61 -8.01 -13.17
N GLN A 14 -37.21 -6.86 -13.50
CA GLN A 14 -36.49 -5.62 -13.76
C GLN A 14 -35.73 -5.13 -12.53
N ALA A 15 -36.38 -5.09 -11.36
CA ALA A 15 -35.72 -4.71 -10.10
C ALA A 15 -34.58 -5.67 -9.74
N ARG A 16 -34.76 -6.98 -9.94
CA ARG A 16 -33.71 -7.98 -9.70
C ARG A 16 -32.54 -7.81 -10.67
N ASN A 17 -32.78 -7.42 -11.92
CA ASN A 17 -31.70 -7.14 -12.86
C ASN A 17 -30.97 -5.83 -12.52
N LEU A 18 -31.71 -4.79 -12.14
CA LEU A 18 -31.18 -3.47 -11.78
C LEU A 18 -30.29 -3.53 -10.53
N TYR A 19 -30.73 -4.24 -9.48
CA TYR A 19 -30.02 -4.31 -8.20
C TYR A 19 -29.20 -5.60 -8.02
N GLY A 20 -29.53 -6.68 -8.73
CA GLY A 20 -28.82 -7.97 -8.63
C GLY A 20 -27.46 -7.96 -9.31
N SER A 21 -27.25 -7.09 -10.30
CA SER A 21 -25.96 -6.87 -10.95
C SER A 21 -24.94 -6.15 -10.03
N GLY A 22 -25.43 -5.50 -8.97
CA GLY A 22 -24.63 -4.84 -7.95
C GLY A 22 -24.20 -5.73 -6.78
N ARG A 23 -24.41 -7.06 -6.86
CA ARG A 23 -23.92 -8.02 -5.84
C ARG A 23 -22.40 -8.03 -5.66
N THR A 24 -21.67 -7.36 -6.55
CA THR A 24 -20.21 -7.15 -6.45
C THR A 24 -19.84 -5.91 -5.63
N SER A 25 -20.78 -5.02 -5.33
CA SER A 25 -20.56 -3.88 -4.44
C SER A 25 -21.14 -4.18 -3.06
N ASN A 26 -20.30 -4.18 -2.04
CA ASN A 26 -20.77 -4.27 -0.65
C ASN A 26 -21.87 -3.21 -0.43
N PRO A 27 -23.00 -3.58 0.18
CA PRO A 27 -24.05 -2.63 0.47
C PRO A 27 -23.51 -1.54 1.38
N ALA A 28 -24.15 -0.36 1.35
CA ALA A 28 -23.79 0.75 2.23
C ALA A 28 -24.09 0.37 3.68
N ILE A 29 -23.09 -0.17 4.37
CA ILE A 29 -23.15 -0.58 5.78
C ILE A 29 -22.39 0.43 6.61
N HIS A 30 -22.89 0.73 7.80
CA HIS A 30 -22.18 1.58 8.76
C HIS A 30 -20.86 0.92 9.19
N PRO A 31 -19.73 1.65 9.34
CA PRO A 31 -18.42 1.07 9.66
C PRO A 31 -18.42 0.15 10.89
N ARG A 32 -19.25 0.46 11.90
CA ARG A 32 -19.44 -0.38 13.09
C ARG A 32 -20.02 -1.77 12.80
N CYS A 33 -20.86 -1.90 11.77
CA CYS A 33 -21.52 -3.16 11.39
C CYS A 33 -20.79 -3.89 10.25
N GLN A 34 -19.73 -3.27 9.71
CA GLN A 34 -18.94 -3.82 8.62
C GLN A 34 -18.37 -5.20 8.97
N GLY A 35 -17.85 -5.37 10.20
CA GLY A 35 -17.26 -6.64 10.64
C GLY A 35 -18.25 -7.80 10.67
N ALA A 36 -19.46 -7.58 11.19
CA ALA A 36 -20.50 -8.61 11.25
C ALA A 36 -21.03 -8.97 9.85
N TYR A 37 -21.14 -7.98 8.95
CA TYR A 37 -21.53 -8.22 7.57
C TYR A 37 -20.48 -9.05 6.82
N HIS A 38 -19.20 -8.68 6.95
CA HIS A 38 -18.09 -9.41 6.34
C HIS A 38 -18.08 -10.88 6.78
N GLN A 39 -18.27 -11.16 8.07
CA GLN A 39 -18.31 -12.54 8.59
C GLN A 39 -19.43 -13.39 7.99
N LEU A 40 -20.58 -12.78 7.67
CA LEU A 40 -21.76 -13.48 7.18
C LEU A 40 -21.79 -13.64 5.66
N TYR A 41 -21.17 -12.71 4.93
CA TYR A 41 -21.35 -12.56 3.48
C TYR A 41 -20.07 -12.37 2.66
N GLU A 42 -18.89 -12.10 3.25
CA GLU A 42 -17.64 -12.38 2.52
C GLU A 42 -17.63 -13.90 2.28
N LYS A 43 -17.69 -14.32 1.02
CA LYS A 43 -16.96 -15.54 0.67
C LYS A 43 -15.51 -15.27 0.99
N GLU A 44 -14.74 -16.29 1.37
CA GLU A 44 -13.28 -16.20 1.61
C GLU A 44 -12.53 -15.68 0.36
N GLU A 45 -12.73 -14.41 0.01
CA GLU A 45 -11.91 -13.61 -0.87
C GLU A 45 -10.58 -13.57 -0.13
N ALA A 46 -9.62 -14.33 -0.66
CA ALA A 46 -8.35 -14.67 -0.04
C ALA A 46 -7.86 -13.53 0.86
N LEU A 47 -7.92 -13.76 2.18
CA LEU A 47 -7.45 -12.84 3.21
C LEU A 47 -6.21 -12.10 2.70
N PRO A 48 -6.20 -10.75 2.71
CA PRO A 48 -5.10 -9.99 2.15
C PRO A 48 -3.79 -10.52 2.72
N ARG A 49 -2.95 -11.09 1.85
CA ARG A 49 -1.74 -11.82 2.27
C ARG A 49 -0.88 -10.88 3.12
N SER A 50 -0.85 -11.14 4.42
CA SER A 50 -0.17 -10.28 5.38
C SER A 50 1.32 -10.21 5.06
N THR A 51 1.82 -9.00 4.77
CA THR A 51 3.25 -8.74 4.55
C THR A 51 3.99 -8.42 5.85
N PHE A 52 3.35 -8.56 7.02
CA PHE A 52 3.92 -8.15 8.30
C PHE A 52 5.26 -8.83 8.59
N VAL A 53 5.29 -10.16 8.48
CA VAL A 53 6.50 -10.95 8.74
C VAL A 53 7.63 -10.55 7.79
N LEU A 54 7.31 -10.37 6.50
CA LEU A 54 8.30 -9.96 5.51
C LEU A 54 8.90 -8.59 5.83
N ARG A 55 8.08 -7.61 6.23
CA ARG A 55 8.57 -6.27 6.65
C ARG A 55 9.48 -6.35 7.87
N VAL A 56 9.12 -7.18 8.86
CA VAL A 56 9.95 -7.39 10.05
C VAL A 56 11.28 -8.03 9.67
N CYS A 57 11.27 -9.09 8.86
CA CYS A 57 12.49 -9.75 8.40
C CYS A 57 13.42 -8.79 7.64
N VAL A 58 12.88 -8.01 6.69
CA VAL A 58 13.66 -7.03 5.95
C VAL A 58 14.26 -5.98 6.89
N SER A 59 13.48 -5.50 7.87
CA SER A 59 13.98 -4.51 8.84
C SER A 59 15.13 -5.05 9.70
N LEU A 60 15.05 -6.31 10.14
CA LEU A 60 16.10 -6.95 10.93
C LEU A 60 17.36 -7.18 10.10
N ILE A 61 17.23 -7.60 8.84
CA ILE A 61 18.38 -7.80 7.94
C ILE A 61 19.11 -6.47 7.71
N LEU A 62 18.38 -5.41 7.39
CA LEU A 62 18.97 -4.08 7.20
C LEU A 62 19.67 -3.58 8.47
N PHE A 63 19.06 -3.80 9.63
CA PHE A 63 19.65 -3.45 10.91
C PHE A 63 20.95 -4.22 11.19
N LEU A 64 20.98 -5.53 10.94
CA LEU A 64 22.19 -6.34 11.13
C LEU A 64 23.32 -5.95 10.17
N ILE A 65 23.00 -5.62 8.92
CA ILE A 65 23.99 -5.12 7.96
C ILE A 65 24.59 -3.80 8.46
N PHE A 66 23.74 -2.86 8.89
CA PHE A 66 24.19 -1.58 9.43
C PHE A 66 25.06 -1.76 10.68
N ALA A 67 24.61 -2.59 11.63
CA ALA A 67 25.36 -2.87 12.86
C ALA A 67 26.69 -3.59 12.58
N GLY A 68 26.73 -4.48 11.59
CA GLY A 68 27.97 -5.15 11.16
C GLY A 68 28.97 -4.17 10.55
N ILE A 69 28.50 -3.27 9.69
CA ILE A 69 29.30 -2.19 9.12
C ILE A 69 29.88 -1.28 10.21
N ASP A 70 29.05 -0.90 11.19
CA ASP A 70 29.47 -0.04 12.30
C ASP A 70 30.48 -0.75 13.22
N TYR A 71 30.28 -2.05 13.48
CA TYR A 71 31.17 -2.88 14.29
C TYR A 71 32.57 -3.04 13.65
N GLU A 72 32.62 -3.31 12.35
CA GLU A 72 33.90 -3.47 11.65
C GLU A 72 34.63 -2.13 11.41
N LYS A 73 34.01 -0.98 11.76
CA LYS A 73 34.47 0.37 11.41
C LYS A 73 34.87 0.49 9.92
N THR A 74 34.23 -0.32 9.07
CA THR A 74 34.58 -0.38 7.66
C THR A 74 34.10 0.91 7.03
N SER A 75 35.02 1.64 6.40
CA SER A 75 34.70 2.85 5.65
C SER A 75 33.66 2.48 4.58
N VAL A 76 32.44 2.99 4.74
CA VAL A 76 31.33 2.74 3.81
C VAL A 76 31.59 3.53 2.54
N GLY A 77 32.28 2.88 1.61
CA GLY A 77 32.74 3.48 0.37
C GLY A 77 34.10 4.15 0.49
N THR A 78 34.85 4.16 -0.60
CA THR A 78 36.20 4.75 -0.73
C THR A 78 36.22 6.28 -0.65
N TYR A 79 35.17 6.89 -0.10
CA TYR A 79 35.01 8.34 -0.01
C TYR A 79 35.42 8.79 1.38
N ASP A 80 36.70 9.13 1.47
CA ASP A 80 37.24 9.87 2.60
C ASP A 80 36.62 11.28 2.60
N SER A 81 36.08 11.70 3.75
CA SER A 81 35.50 13.04 3.93
C SER A 81 36.46 14.15 3.52
N ALA A 82 37.78 13.92 3.67
CA ALA A 82 38.80 14.87 3.23
C ALA A 82 38.78 15.09 1.70
N LYS A 83 38.58 14.03 0.90
CA LYS A 83 38.47 14.14 -0.57
C LYS A 83 37.21 14.87 -1.02
N ILE A 84 36.12 14.74 -0.26
CA ILE A 84 34.87 15.48 -0.52
C ILE A 84 35.09 16.98 -0.26
N ILE A 85 35.75 17.33 0.85
CA ILE A 85 36.06 18.72 1.19
C ILE A 85 37.02 19.34 0.16
N GLU A 86 38.02 18.59 -0.28
CA GLU A 86 38.96 19.03 -1.32
C GLU A 86 38.23 19.30 -2.65
N ALA A 87 37.34 18.40 -3.08
CA ALA A 87 36.56 18.58 -4.30
C ALA A 87 35.62 19.81 -4.22
N ILE A 88 34.99 20.04 -3.07
CA ILE A 88 34.12 21.21 -2.85
C ILE A 88 34.95 22.51 -2.87
N THR A 89 36.14 22.49 -2.25
CA THR A 89 37.03 23.66 -2.18
C THR A 89 37.59 24.00 -3.57
N TYR A 90 37.96 22.99 -4.35
CA TYR A 90 38.41 23.16 -5.74
C TYR A 90 37.29 23.67 -6.67
N GLN A 91 36.04 23.29 -6.41
CA GLN A 91 34.87 23.80 -7.15
C GLN A 91 34.50 25.25 -6.82
N GLN A 92 35.14 25.90 -5.83
CA GLN A 92 35.02 27.34 -5.64
C GLN A 92 36.09 28.15 -6.40
N PRO A 93 35.91 28.42 -7.71
CA PRO A 93 36.47 29.62 -8.31
C PRO A 93 35.40 30.36 -9.13
N VAL A 94 34.42 30.97 -8.46
CA VAL A 94 33.48 31.90 -9.14
C VAL A 94 33.13 33.14 -8.31
N GLY A 95 33.86 33.39 -7.21
CA GLY A 95 33.66 34.56 -6.34
C GLY A 95 34.63 35.73 -6.57
N GLU A 96 35.74 35.50 -7.28
CA GLU A 96 36.80 36.51 -7.47
C GLU A 96 36.78 37.19 -8.85
N PHE A 97 35.85 36.82 -9.74
CA PHE A 97 35.67 37.45 -11.06
C PHE A 97 34.64 38.59 -11.10
N LEU A 98 34.15 39.05 -9.95
CA LEU A 98 33.20 40.19 -9.84
C LEU A 98 33.72 41.27 -8.88
N LYS A 99 34.99 41.68 -9.05
CA LYS A 99 35.53 42.88 -8.43
C LYS A 99 35.94 43.89 -9.48
#